data_AF-A0A0J9SZR0-F1
#
_entry.id   AF-A0A0J9SZR0-F1
#
_cell.length_a   1.000
_cell.length_b   1.000
_cell.length_c   1.000
_cell.angle_alpha   90.00
_cell.angle_beta   90.00
_cell.angle_gamma   90.00
#
_symmetry.space_group_name_H-M   'P 1'
#
loop_
_entity.id
_entity.type
_entity.pdbx_description
1 polymer ?
#
loop_
_entity_poly.entity_id
_entity_poly.type
_entity_poly.pdbx_seq_one_letter_code
_entity_poly.pdbx_strand_id
1 'polypeptide(L)'
;MILLYLIFVVLPFIAFSCFIYKSVCTFIHEKNKRNEFFNCLRYENKQFHAYENFSKKYEIEKYKYYLKVERKIEVNYNTDILEELNSDSNEVDRQNEQYLESLLDDIYNDQKYAKDSELCDPRFNWMRKLSNEDIVKLKVLLLKKAIYFLPICNKIFQDKNKKHRLYNNYYIDDNMSKELDGQCEEFLEEFNLIIYEANCLSPRWGETIISDAYRIFHHNKIKADEEKKKKEELKNLAKKQKQKETKLKETTEKANLLANEIIEVGPTSSEPTQNE
;
A
#
# COMPACT_ATOMS: atom_id res chain seq x y z
N MET A 1 -47.93 -5.31 43.53
CA MET A 1 -48.05 -4.94 42.10
C MET A 1 -46.73 -4.45 41.51
N ILE A 2 -46.16 -3.33 41.98
CA ILE A 2 -44.91 -2.77 41.43
C ILE A 2 -43.70 -3.72 41.56
N LEU A 3 -43.56 -4.38 42.70
CA LEU A 3 -42.45 -5.31 42.96
C LEU A 3 -42.52 -6.57 42.06
N LEU A 4 -43.73 -7.07 41.82
CA LEU A 4 -43.99 -8.19 40.91
C LEU A 4 -43.71 -7.81 39.45
N TYR A 5 -44.07 -6.60 39.04
CA TYR A 5 -43.78 -6.10 37.69
C TYR A 5 -42.27 -5.95 37.45
N LEU A 6 -41.51 -5.47 38.45
CA LEU A 6 -40.05 -5.39 38.38
C LEU A 6 -39.40 -6.77 38.20
N ILE A 7 -39.88 -7.78 38.93
CA ILE A 7 -39.30 -9.14 38.91
C ILE A 7 -39.67 -9.90 37.64
N PHE A 8 -40.93 -9.82 37.19
CA PHE A 8 -41.43 -10.65 36.10
C PHE A 8 -41.40 -9.98 34.72
N VAL A 9 -41.25 -8.66 34.65
CA VAL A 9 -41.27 -7.93 33.36
C VAL A 9 -39.95 -7.21 33.13
N VAL A 10 -39.50 -6.39 34.09
CA VAL A 10 -38.32 -5.52 33.88
C VAL A 10 -37.02 -6.33 33.89
N LEU A 11 -36.81 -7.18 34.89
CA LEU A 11 -35.60 -8.01 35.01
C LEU A 11 -35.39 -8.97 33.80
N PRO A 12 -36.40 -9.73 33.35
CA PRO A 12 -36.28 -10.60 32.19
C PRO A 12 -36.04 -9.81 30.89
N PHE A 13 -36.68 -8.65 30.73
CA PHE A 13 -36.49 -7.79 29.57
C PHE A 13 -35.08 -7.21 29.51
N ILE A 14 -34.51 -6.80 30.64
CA ILE A 14 -33.12 -6.34 30.72
C ILE A 14 -32.16 -7.50 30.43
N ALA A 15 -32.39 -8.69 30.99
CA ALA A 15 -31.56 -9.86 30.73
C ALA A 15 -31.57 -10.26 29.25
N PHE A 16 -32.76 -10.26 28.61
CA PHE A 16 -32.91 -10.51 27.19
C PHE A 16 -32.24 -9.43 26.33
N SER A 17 -32.42 -8.16 26.67
CA SER A 17 -31.76 -7.05 25.97
C SER A 17 -30.24 -7.13 26.06
N CYS A 18 -29.71 -7.53 27.23
CA CYS A 18 -28.28 -7.71 27.45
C CYS A 18 -27.74 -8.92 26.65
N PHE A 19 -28.52 -10.00 26.53
CA PHE A 19 -28.19 -11.15 25.71
C PHE A 19 -28.16 -10.81 24.21
N ILE A 20 -29.16 -10.06 23.72
CA ILE A 20 -29.22 -9.57 22.34
C ILE A 20 -28.04 -8.64 22.07
N TYR A 21 -27.78 -7.67 22.95
CA TYR A 21 -26.65 -6.74 22.82
C TYR A 21 -25.31 -7.50 22.75
N LYS A 22 -25.10 -8.48 23.63
CA LYS A 22 -23.90 -9.32 23.61
C LYS A 22 -23.77 -10.08 22.29
N SER A 23 -24.84 -10.73 21.82
CA SER A 23 -24.85 -11.44 20.53
C SER A 23 -24.56 -10.50 19.35
N VAL A 24 -25.15 -9.31 19.33
CA VAL A 24 -24.94 -8.31 18.28
C VAL A 24 -23.50 -7.78 18.31
N CYS A 25 -22.94 -7.48 19.48
CA CYS A 25 -21.55 -7.08 19.62
C CYS A 25 -20.58 -8.18 19.17
N THR A 26 -20.86 -9.45 19.51
CA THR A 26 -20.08 -10.60 19.03
C THR A 26 -20.16 -10.68 17.51
N PHE A 27 -21.36 -10.64 16.93
CA PHE A 27 -21.55 -10.66 15.48
C PHE A 27 -20.85 -9.49 14.75
N ILE A 28 -20.91 -8.26 15.28
CA ILE A 28 -20.21 -7.10 14.71
C ILE A 28 -18.69 -7.28 14.82
N HIS A 29 -18.19 -7.76 15.96
CA HIS A 29 -16.77 -8.01 16.17
C HIS A 29 -16.25 -9.10 15.21
N GLU A 30 -17.05 -10.14 14.99
CA GLU A 30 -16.76 -11.24 14.07
C GLU A 30 -16.79 -10.78 12.60
N LYS A 31 -17.80 -9.99 12.23
CA LYS A 31 -17.90 -9.37 10.89
C LYS A 31 -16.72 -8.44 10.62
N ASN A 32 -16.30 -7.64 11.61
CA ASN A 32 -15.14 -6.77 11.49
C ASN A 32 -13.84 -7.56 11.38
N LYS A 33 -13.65 -8.64 12.15
CA LYS A 33 -12.49 -9.53 12.02
C LYS A 33 -12.42 -10.23 10.66
N ARG A 34 -13.57 -10.64 10.13
CA ARG A 34 -13.68 -11.21 8.78
C ARG A 34 -13.31 -10.18 7.72
N ASN A 35 -13.85 -8.96 7.81
CA ASN A 35 -13.51 -7.89 6.87
C ASN A 35 -12.03 -7.46 6.99
N GLU A 36 -11.45 -7.44 8.19
CA GLU A 36 -10.02 -7.14 8.38
C GLU A 36 -9.13 -8.24 7.76
N PHE A 37 -9.54 -9.50 7.85
CA PHE A 37 -8.84 -10.63 7.24
C PHE A 37 -8.93 -10.62 5.70
N PHE A 38 -10.08 -10.26 5.12
CA PHE A 38 -10.30 -10.33 3.66
C PHE A 38 -10.17 -9.02 2.87
N ASN A 39 -10.34 -7.83 3.45
CA ASN A 39 -10.00 -6.55 2.78
C ASN A 39 -8.51 -6.45 2.39
N CYS A 40 -7.75 -7.46 2.79
CA CYS A 40 -6.34 -7.62 2.57
C CYS A 40 -5.98 -8.53 1.37
N LEU A 41 -6.94 -9.30 0.85
CA LEU A 41 -6.77 -10.32 -0.18
C LEU A 41 -7.26 -9.78 -1.55
N ARG A 42 -6.33 -9.77 -2.51
CA ARG A 42 -6.42 -9.31 -3.91
C ARG A 42 -6.93 -7.89 -4.20
N TYR A 43 -8.19 -7.53 -3.97
CA TYR A 43 -8.78 -6.38 -4.70
C TYR A 43 -8.75 -5.00 -4.01
N GLU A 44 -8.64 -4.91 -2.69
CA GLU A 44 -8.62 -3.63 -1.96
C GLU A 44 -7.24 -3.22 -1.44
N ASN A 45 -6.21 -4.03 -1.69
CA ASN A 45 -4.88 -3.79 -1.17
C ASN A 45 -4.03 -2.97 -2.15
N LYS A 46 -3.70 -1.73 -1.77
CA LYS A 46 -2.81 -0.83 -2.54
C LYS A 46 -1.47 -1.49 -2.94
N GLN A 47 -0.99 -2.44 -2.16
CA GLN A 47 0.25 -3.17 -2.47
C GLN A 47 0.07 -4.16 -3.63
N PHE A 48 -1.12 -4.75 -3.76
CA PHE A 48 -1.44 -5.66 -4.87
C PHE A 48 -1.54 -4.88 -6.18
N HIS A 49 -2.27 -3.76 -6.20
CA HIS A 49 -2.33 -2.86 -7.36
C HIS A 49 -0.95 -2.38 -7.81
N ALA A 50 -0.09 -1.99 -6.86
CA ALA A 50 1.28 -1.59 -7.17
C ALA A 50 2.10 -2.73 -7.79
N TYR A 51 1.95 -3.96 -7.28
CA TYR A 51 2.59 -5.13 -7.86
C TYR A 51 2.04 -5.47 -9.25
N GLU A 52 0.72 -5.43 -9.43
CA GLU A 52 0.07 -5.74 -10.71
C GLU A 52 0.51 -4.77 -11.81
N ASN A 53 0.48 -3.47 -11.54
CA ASN A 53 0.97 -2.44 -12.47
C ASN A 53 2.45 -2.64 -12.80
N PHE A 54 3.27 -2.97 -11.79
CA PHE A 54 4.68 -3.25 -12.02
C PHE A 54 4.90 -4.56 -12.81
N SER A 55 4.06 -5.58 -12.59
CA SER A 55 4.12 -6.84 -13.32
C SER A 55 3.78 -6.64 -14.79
N LYS A 56 2.76 -5.83 -15.10
CA LYS A 56 2.45 -5.38 -16.46
C LYS A 56 3.63 -4.64 -17.08
N LYS A 57 4.22 -3.67 -16.37
CA LYS A 57 5.43 -2.94 -16.82
C LYS A 57 6.58 -3.90 -17.15
N TYR A 58 6.82 -4.86 -16.28
CA TYR A 58 7.85 -5.88 -16.46
C TYR A 58 7.61 -6.70 -17.74
N GLU A 59 6.38 -7.16 -17.96
CA GLU A 59 6.04 -7.98 -19.13
C GLU A 59 6.25 -7.23 -20.44
N ILE A 60 5.85 -5.95 -20.48
CA ILE A 60 6.02 -5.09 -21.65
C ILE A 60 7.50 -4.87 -21.97
N GLU A 61 8.33 -4.56 -20.96
CA GLU A 61 9.78 -4.40 -21.16
C GLU A 61 10.44 -5.73 -21.54
N LYS A 62 10.01 -6.85 -20.95
CA LYS A 62 10.49 -8.19 -21.31
C LYS A 62 10.19 -8.51 -22.77
N TYR A 63 8.98 -8.23 -23.24
CA TYR A 63 8.58 -8.44 -24.63
C TYR A 63 9.35 -7.55 -25.61
N LYS A 64 9.58 -6.28 -25.27
CA LYS A 64 10.45 -5.37 -26.03
C LYS A 64 11.84 -5.97 -26.25
N TYR A 65 12.44 -6.56 -25.21
CA TYR A 65 13.73 -7.24 -25.33
C TYR A 65 13.66 -8.50 -26.18
N TYR A 66 12.58 -9.27 -26.08
CA TYR A 66 12.34 -10.43 -26.94
C TYR A 66 12.28 -10.03 -28.43
N LEU A 67 11.48 -9.01 -28.77
CA LEU A 67 11.37 -8.50 -30.13
C LEU A 67 12.73 -8.06 -30.70
N LYS A 68 13.53 -7.37 -29.89
CA LYS A 68 14.88 -6.95 -30.27
C LYS A 68 15.79 -8.15 -30.57
N VAL A 69 15.77 -9.18 -29.73
CA VAL A 69 16.72 -10.30 -29.82
C VAL A 69 16.29 -11.33 -30.86
N GLU A 70 15.05 -11.82 -30.78
CA GLU A 70 14.54 -12.93 -31.60
C GLU A 70 13.97 -12.47 -32.94
N ARG A 71 13.45 -11.25 -33.02
CA ARG A 71 12.81 -10.72 -34.23
C ARG A 71 13.57 -9.60 -34.91
N LYS A 72 14.60 -9.05 -34.26
CA LYS A 72 15.35 -7.89 -34.74
C LYS A 72 14.47 -6.66 -34.97
N ILE A 73 13.40 -6.54 -34.19
CA ILE A 73 12.48 -5.39 -34.21
C ILE A 73 12.81 -4.51 -33.01
N GLU A 74 13.07 -3.23 -33.26
CA GLU A 74 13.27 -2.25 -32.20
C GLU A 74 11.96 -1.49 -31.95
N VAL A 75 11.49 -1.55 -30.71
CA VAL A 75 10.24 -0.94 -30.25
C VAL A 75 10.52 -0.06 -29.03
N ASN A 76 9.86 1.10 -28.99
CA ASN A 76 9.96 2.03 -27.87
C ASN A 76 8.57 2.25 -27.25
N TYR A 77 8.17 1.31 -26.41
CA TYR A 77 6.94 1.42 -25.64
C TYR A 77 7.12 2.40 -24.48
N ASN A 78 6.13 3.28 -24.28
CA ASN A 78 6.12 4.19 -23.15
C ASN A 78 5.57 3.48 -21.91
N THR A 79 6.46 2.89 -21.10
CA THR A 79 6.08 2.16 -19.89
C THR A 79 6.08 3.01 -18.62
N ASP A 80 6.47 4.28 -18.72
CA ASP A 80 6.47 5.23 -17.60
C ASP A 80 5.06 5.71 -17.25
N ILE A 81 4.12 5.58 -18.19
CA ILE A 81 2.68 5.77 -17.99
C ILE A 81 2.15 4.97 -16.79
N LEU A 82 2.64 3.73 -16.58
CA LEU A 82 2.23 2.87 -15.46
C LEU A 82 2.64 3.42 -14.08
N GLU A 83 3.62 4.31 -14.01
CA GLU A 83 4.06 4.96 -12.77
C GLU A 83 3.21 6.21 -12.44
N GLU A 84 2.50 6.76 -13.43
CA GLU A 84 1.73 8.01 -13.34
C GLU A 84 0.21 7.80 -13.21
N LEU A 85 -0.29 6.59 -13.43
CA LEU A 85 -1.71 6.25 -13.29
C LEU A 85 -2.20 6.55 -11.87
N ASN A 86 -3.12 7.51 -11.75
CA ASN A 86 -3.84 7.82 -10.52
C ASN A 86 -5.23 7.19 -10.53
N SER A 87 -5.74 6.84 -9.35
CA SER A 87 -7.10 6.29 -9.20
C SER A 87 -8.22 7.30 -9.46
N ASP A 88 -7.88 8.58 -9.67
CA ASP A 88 -8.84 9.65 -9.92
C ASP A 88 -9.04 9.77 -11.43
N SER A 89 -10.16 9.21 -11.90
CA SER A 89 -10.49 9.00 -13.32
C SER A 89 -10.36 10.25 -14.19
N ASN A 90 -9.20 10.45 -14.79
CA ASN A 90 -9.00 11.41 -15.88
C ASN A 90 -9.18 10.72 -17.24
N GLU A 91 -9.57 11.47 -18.28
CA GLU A 91 -9.72 10.96 -19.64
C GLU A 91 -8.39 10.46 -20.21
N VAL A 92 -7.29 11.10 -19.81
CA VAL A 92 -5.91 10.69 -20.13
C VAL A 92 -5.58 9.31 -19.54
N ASP A 93 -5.99 9.05 -18.29
CA ASP A 93 -5.74 7.76 -17.64
C ASP A 93 -6.48 6.63 -18.36
N ARG A 94 -7.71 6.87 -18.84
CA ARG A 94 -8.45 5.87 -19.64
C ARG A 94 -7.77 5.57 -20.98
N GLN A 95 -7.26 6.59 -21.67
CA GLN A 95 -6.53 6.39 -22.93
C GLN A 95 -5.23 5.61 -22.70
N ASN A 96 -4.55 5.92 -21.60
CA ASN A 96 -3.34 5.22 -21.16
C ASN A 96 -3.63 3.75 -20.83
N GLU A 97 -4.69 3.47 -20.08
CA GLU A 97 -5.15 2.11 -19.78
C GLU A 97 -5.47 1.34 -21.07
N GLN A 98 -6.24 1.93 -21.99
CA GLN A 98 -6.57 1.29 -23.28
C GLN A 98 -5.33 0.99 -24.13
N TYR A 99 -4.36 1.92 -24.16
CA TYR A 99 -3.09 1.70 -24.86
C TYR A 99 -2.32 0.51 -24.27
N LEU A 100 -2.25 0.42 -22.94
CA LEU A 100 -1.56 -0.66 -22.24
C LEU A 100 -2.27 -2.01 -22.44
N GLU A 101 -3.61 -2.03 -22.35
CA GLU A 101 -4.41 -3.23 -22.60
C GLU A 101 -4.22 -3.74 -24.03
N SER A 102 -4.30 -2.85 -25.03
CA SER A 102 -4.03 -3.21 -26.43
C SER A 102 -2.65 -3.84 -26.60
N LEU A 103 -1.64 -3.31 -25.91
CA LEU A 103 -0.28 -3.82 -26.03
C LEU A 103 -0.11 -5.17 -25.32
N LEU A 104 -0.75 -5.36 -24.17
CA LEU A 104 -0.78 -6.65 -23.47
C LEU A 104 -1.53 -7.70 -24.29
N ASP A 105 -2.64 -7.34 -24.94
CA ASP A 105 -3.35 -8.23 -25.86
C ASP A 105 -2.47 -8.69 -27.02
N ASP A 106 -1.69 -7.77 -27.62
CA ASP A 106 -0.72 -8.14 -28.66
C ASP A 106 0.34 -9.13 -28.14
N ILE A 107 0.82 -8.95 -26.91
CA ILE A 107 1.77 -9.86 -26.26
C ILE A 107 1.16 -11.24 -26.03
N TYR A 108 -0.04 -11.29 -25.44
CA TYR A 108 -0.70 -12.54 -25.08
C TYR A 108 -1.17 -13.35 -26.30
N ASN A 109 -1.47 -12.66 -27.40
CA ASN A 109 -1.82 -13.30 -28.66
C ASN A 109 -0.59 -13.74 -29.49
N ASP A 110 0.62 -13.37 -29.08
CA ASP A 110 1.85 -13.78 -29.75
C ASP A 110 2.25 -15.23 -29.38
N GLN A 111 1.77 -16.17 -30.19
CA GLN A 111 2.03 -17.61 -30.00
C GLN A 111 3.51 -17.98 -30.02
N LYS A 112 4.34 -17.26 -30.80
CA LYS A 112 5.77 -17.56 -30.87
C LYS A 112 6.47 -17.04 -29.61
N TYR A 113 6.09 -15.87 -29.11
CA TYR A 113 6.59 -15.38 -27.83
C TYR A 113 6.22 -16.32 -26.68
N ALA A 114 4.96 -16.78 -26.64
CA ALA A 114 4.50 -17.74 -25.64
C ALA A 114 5.34 -19.01 -25.66
N LYS A 115 5.53 -19.61 -26.84
CA LYS A 115 6.33 -20.84 -27.02
C LYS A 115 7.80 -20.65 -26.64
N ASP A 116 8.42 -19.54 -27.08
CA ASP A 116 9.83 -19.26 -26.79
C ASP A 116 10.07 -18.94 -25.30
N SER A 117 9.01 -18.58 -24.57
CA SER A 117 9.04 -18.24 -23.14
C SER A 117 8.53 -19.36 -22.24
N GLU A 118 8.16 -20.53 -22.80
CA GLU A 118 7.81 -21.71 -22.02
C GLU A 118 8.96 -22.17 -21.11
N LEU A 119 8.59 -22.81 -20.00
CA LEU A 119 9.52 -23.38 -19.03
C LEU A 119 10.35 -24.50 -19.66
N CYS A 120 11.55 -24.15 -20.08
CA CYS A 120 12.58 -25.06 -20.59
C CYS A 120 13.86 -24.94 -19.75
N ASP A 121 14.92 -25.66 -20.06
CA ASP A 121 16.21 -25.45 -19.38
C ASP A 121 16.65 -23.97 -19.52
N PRO A 122 16.91 -23.25 -18.39
CA PRO A 122 17.27 -21.83 -18.40
C PRO A 122 18.49 -21.47 -19.27
N ARG A 123 19.30 -22.46 -19.65
CA ARG A 123 20.46 -22.29 -20.53
C ARG A 123 20.08 -22.08 -22.00
N PHE A 124 18.91 -22.56 -22.42
CA PHE A 124 18.45 -22.47 -23.81
C PHE A 124 17.43 -21.34 -24.04
N ASN A 125 17.01 -20.64 -22.98
CA ASN A 125 16.05 -19.56 -23.05
C ASN A 125 16.61 -18.36 -23.86
N TRP A 126 15.73 -17.67 -24.62
CA TRP A 126 16.10 -16.52 -25.44
C TRP A 126 16.77 -15.38 -24.65
N MET A 127 16.45 -15.22 -23.36
CA MET A 127 17.05 -14.20 -22.48
C MET A 127 18.58 -14.34 -22.39
N ARG A 128 19.13 -15.53 -22.68
CA ARG A 128 20.58 -15.78 -22.72
C ARG A 128 21.28 -15.09 -23.90
N LYS A 129 20.53 -14.70 -24.93
CA LYS A 129 21.05 -14.03 -26.13
C LYS A 129 21.05 -12.50 -25.99
N LEU A 130 20.57 -11.97 -24.86
CA LEU A 130 20.56 -10.53 -24.58
C LEU A 130 21.98 -9.97 -24.46
N SER A 131 22.13 -8.68 -24.80
CA SER A 131 23.37 -7.95 -24.54
C SER A 131 23.57 -7.76 -23.02
N ASN A 132 24.82 -7.57 -22.58
CA ASN A 132 25.11 -7.36 -21.15
C ASN A 132 24.35 -6.16 -20.56
N GLU A 133 24.16 -5.10 -21.34
CA GLU A 133 23.41 -3.92 -20.90
C GLU A 133 21.93 -4.24 -20.68
N ASP A 134 21.31 -4.93 -21.65
CA ASP A 134 19.90 -5.31 -21.58
C ASP A 134 19.66 -6.32 -20.44
N ILE A 135 20.61 -7.25 -20.21
CA ILE A 135 20.57 -8.16 -19.06
C ILE A 135 20.55 -7.39 -17.75
N VAL A 136 21.41 -6.39 -17.57
CA VAL A 136 21.46 -5.60 -16.33
C VAL A 136 20.13 -4.87 -16.10
N LYS A 137 19.55 -4.26 -17.14
CA LYS A 137 18.23 -3.60 -17.04
C LYS A 137 17.14 -4.58 -16.65
N LEU A 138 17.06 -5.73 -17.31
CA LEU A 138 16.03 -6.74 -17.04
C LEU A 138 16.22 -7.40 -15.66
N LYS A 139 17.46 -7.60 -15.20
CA LYS A 139 17.77 -8.03 -13.83
C LYS A 139 17.25 -7.04 -12.78
N VAL A 140 17.47 -5.75 -12.99
CA VAL A 140 16.98 -4.70 -12.07
C VAL A 140 15.45 -4.72 -12.03
N LEU A 141 14.79 -4.85 -13.19
CA LEU A 141 13.33 -4.93 -13.25
C LEU A 141 12.79 -6.18 -12.56
N LEU A 142 13.38 -7.36 -12.79
CA LEU A 142 12.96 -8.60 -12.12
C LEU A 142 13.17 -8.52 -10.60
N LEU A 143 14.28 -7.92 -10.15
CA LEU A 143 14.54 -7.69 -8.72
C LEU A 143 13.49 -6.76 -8.10
N LYS A 144 13.12 -5.67 -8.80
CA LYS A 144 12.03 -4.78 -8.38
C LYS A 144 10.70 -5.54 -8.31
N LYS A 145 10.38 -6.36 -9.31
CA LYS A 145 9.16 -7.21 -9.32
C LYS A 145 9.12 -8.09 -8.07
N ALA A 146 10.22 -8.77 -7.74
CA ALA A 146 10.35 -9.56 -6.53
C ALA A 146 10.16 -8.73 -5.24
N ILE A 147 10.68 -7.51 -5.18
CA ILE A 147 10.51 -6.61 -4.02
C ILE A 147 9.03 -6.23 -3.83
N TYR A 148 8.30 -5.92 -4.91
CA TYR A 148 6.86 -5.63 -4.83
C TYR A 148 6.02 -6.85 -4.46
N PHE A 149 6.49 -8.05 -4.84
CA PHE A 149 5.81 -9.31 -4.58
C PHE A 149 5.89 -9.77 -3.12
N LEU A 150 7.04 -9.56 -2.46
CA LEU A 150 7.32 -10.04 -1.09
C LEU A 150 6.29 -9.64 -0.02
N PRO A 151 5.80 -8.38 0.07
CA PRO A 151 4.75 -7.99 1.02
C PRO A 151 3.47 -8.81 0.87
N ILE A 152 3.10 -9.12 -0.37
CA ILE A 152 1.88 -9.85 -0.70
C ILE A 152 2.02 -11.30 -0.25
N CYS A 153 3.15 -11.93 -0.58
CA CYS A 153 3.47 -13.29 -0.12
C CYS A 153 3.47 -13.39 1.40
N ASN A 154 4.18 -12.50 2.09
CA ASN A 154 4.24 -12.50 3.56
C ASN A 154 2.85 -12.44 4.20
N LYS A 155 1.94 -11.67 3.61
CA LYS A 155 0.58 -11.53 4.10
C LYS A 155 -0.23 -12.82 3.89
N ILE A 156 -0.18 -13.37 2.69
CA ILE A 156 -0.90 -14.61 2.35
C ILE A 156 -0.43 -15.78 3.21
N PHE A 157 0.89 -15.90 3.46
CA PHE A 157 1.40 -16.93 4.37
C PHE A 157 0.93 -16.73 5.82
N GLN A 158 0.85 -15.48 6.30
CA GLN A 158 0.27 -15.19 7.62
C GLN A 158 -1.22 -15.56 7.68
N ASP A 159 -1.95 -15.34 6.60
CA ASP A 159 -3.39 -15.62 6.52
C ASP A 159 -3.66 -17.12 6.41
N LYS A 160 -2.84 -17.86 5.64
CA LYS A 160 -2.85 -19.32 5.60
C LYS A 160 -2.66 -19.94 6.99
N ASN A 161 -1.76 -19.39 7.80
CA ASN A 161 -1.54 -19.85 9.17
C ASN A 161 -2.75 -19.63 10.09
N LYS A 162 -3.56 -18.60 9.82
CA LYS A 162 -4.79 -18.31 10.57
C LYS A 162 -6.00 -19.06 10.02
N LYS A 163 -5.95 -19.56 8.79
CA LYS A 163 -7.05 -20.23 8.07
C LYS A 163 -7.75 -21.29 8.92
N HIS A 164 -7.00 -22.23 9.49
CA HIS A 164 -7.58 -23.34 10.27
C HIS A 164 -8.40 -22.85 11.47
N ARG A 165 -7.91 -21.83 12.18
CA ARG A 165 -8.62 -21.22 13.31
C ARG A 165 -9.89 -20.51 12.83
N LEU A 166 -9.83 -19.80 11.71
CA LEU A 166 -10.98 -19.07 11.19
C LEU A 166 -12.07 -20.01 10.65
N TYR A 167 -11.66 -21.10 10.00
CA TYR A 167 -12.53 -22.14 9.48
C TYR A 167 -13.27 -22.87 10.61
N ASN A 168 -12.55 -23.33 11.64
CA ASN A 168 -13.16 -24.06 12.76
C ASN A 168 -14.11 -23.19 13.60
N ASN A 169 -13.94 -21.87 13.59
CA ASN A 169 -14.82 -20.93 14.27
C ASN A 169 -15.95 -20.40 13.35
N TYR A 170 -16.15 -20.99 12.18
CA TYR A 170 -17.18 -20.62 11.19
C TYR A 170 -17.12 -19.16 10.71
N TYR A 171 -15.93 -18.54 10.76
CA TYR A 171 -15.72 -17.18 10.24
C TYR A 171 -15.49 -17.14 8.73
N ILE A 172 -15.12 -18.28 8.15
CA ILE A 172 -14.91 -18.47 6.71
C ILE A 172 -15.61 -19.75 6.28
N ASP A 173 -16.16 -19.74 5.07
CA ASP A 173 -16.80 -20.92 4.48
C ASP A 173 -15.79 -21.75 3.66
N ASP A 174 -16.25 -22.90 3.16
CA ASP A 174 -15.45 -23.80 2.32
C ASP A 174 -14.94 -23.12 1.05
N ASN A 175 -15.73 -22.23 0.46
CA ASN A 175 -15.39 -21.54 -0.77
C ASN A 175 -14.26 -20.53 -0.52
N MET A 176 -14.35 -19.75 0.56
CA MET A 176 -13.34 -18.82 1.00
C MET A 176 -12.03 -19.52 1.39
N SER A 177 -12.12 -20.70 2.01
CA SER A 177 -10.93 -21.50 2.30
C SER A 177 -10.23 -21.95 1.01
N LYS A 178 -11.00 -22.42 0.02
CA LYS A 178 -10.47 -22.84 -1.29
C LYS A 178 -9.86 -21.68 -2.06
N GLU A 179 -10.50 -20.51 -2.02
CA GLU A 179 -9.97 -19.28 -2.65
C GLU A 179 -8.60 -18.90 -2.07
N LEU A 180 -8.43 -18.97 -0.75
CA LEU A 180 -7.14 -18.69 -0.11
C LEU A 180 -6.08 -19.72 -0.50
N ASP A 181 -6.44 -20.99 -0.62
CA ASP A 181 -5.53 -22.05 -1.08
C ASP A 181 -5.13 -21.84 -2.54
N GLY A 182 -6.09 -21.54 -3.42
CA GLY A 182 -5.83 -21.24 -4.83
C GLY A 182 -4.92 -20.04 -5.01
N GLN A 183 -5.13 -18.97 -4.24
CA GLN A 183 -4.21 -17.83 -4.22
C GLN A 183 -2.81 -18.29 -3.80
N CYS A 184 -2.67 -19.05 -2.71
CA CYS A 184 -1.35 -19.55 -2.30
C CYS A 184 -0.64 -20.33 -3.43
N GLU A 185 -1.36 -21.11 -4.21
CA GLU A 185 -0.81 -21.84 -5.36
C GLU A 185 -0.33 -20.89 -6.46
N GLU A 186 -1.15 -19.93 -6.89
CA GLU A 186 -0.76 -18.91 -7.89
C GLU A 186 0.48 -18.12 -7.43
N PHE A 187 0.57 -17.76 -6.14
CA PHE A 187 1.73 -17.06 -5.59
C PHE A 187 2.98 -17.94 -5.56
N LEU A 188 2.84 -19.25 -5.34
CA LEU A 188 3.96 -20.19 -5.42
C LEU A 188 4.43 -20.39 -6.86
N GLU A 189 3.51 -20.44 -7.82
CA GLU A 189 3.83 -20.49 -9.24
C GLU A 189 4.63 -19.25 -9.67
N GLU A 190 4.13 -18.06 -9.36
CA GLU A 190 4.81 -16.80 -9.64
C GLU A 190 6.20 -16.71 -8.98
N PHE A 191 6.32 -17.22 -7.74
CA PHE A 191 7.61 -17.31 -7.05
C PHE A 191 8.60 -18.19 -7.81
N ASN A 192 8.15 -19.35 -8.29
CA ASN A 192 8.96 -20.26 -9.09
C ASN A 192 9.32 -19.67 -10.45
N LEU A 193 8.41 -18.91 -11.07
CA LEU A 193 8.67 -18.17 -12.32
C LEU A 193 9.76 -17.11 -12.15
N ILE A 194 9.75 -16.34 -11.05
CA ILE A 194 10.80 -15.37 -10.75
C ILE A 194 12.17 -16.05 -10.61
N ILE A 195 12.23 -17.20 -9.91
CA ILE A 195 13.46 -18.00 -9.77
C ILE A 195 13.93 -18.50 -11.14
N TYR A 196 12.99 -18.96 -11.96
CA TYR A 196 13.26 -19.43 -13.31
C TYR A 196 13.84 -18.34 -14.21
N GLU A 197 13.16 -17.19 -14.31
CA GLU A 197 13.60 -16.03 -15.10
C GLU A 197 14.96 -15.51 -14.61
N ALA A 198 15.20 -15.50 -13.29
CA ALA A 198 16.50 -15.15 -12.72
C ALA A 198 17.60 -16.10 -13.22
N ASN A 199 17.31 -17.40 -13.24
CA ASN A 199 18.23 -18.39 -13.79
C ASN A 199 18.39 -18.31 -15.31
N CYS A 200 17.43 -17.74 -16.05
CA CYS A 200 17.58 -17.44 -17.48
C CYS A 200 18.51 -16.25 -17.71
N LEU A 201 18.45 -15.23 -16.84
CA LEU A 201 19.29 -14.04 -16.93
C LEU A 201 20.72 -14.27 -16.43
N SER A 202 20.90 -15.14 -15.43
CA SER A 202 22.21 -15.41 -14.83
C SER A 202 22.24 -16.78 -14.17
N PRO A 203 23.28 -17.60 -14.40
CA PRO A 203 23.36 -18.90 -13.75
C PRO A 203 23.35 -18.76 -12.23
N ARG A 204 22.56 -19.61 -11.55
CA ARG A 204 22.41 -19.67 -10.08
C ARG A 204 21.85 -18.41 -9.40
N TRP A 205 21.43 -17.40 -10.15
CA TRP A 205 20.88 -16.19 -9.54
C TRP A 205 19.51 -16.41 -8.91
N GLY A 206 18.77 -17.42 -9.36
CA GLY A 206 17.52 -17.84 -8.71
C GLY A 206 17.71 -18.27 -7.24
N GLU A 207 18.91 -18.69 -6.83
CA GLU A 207 19.20 -19.07 -5.45
C GLU A 207 19.28 -17.85 -4.51
N THR A 208 19.71 -16.68 -5.02
CA THR A 208 19.95 -15.50 -4.18
C THR A 208 18.91 -14.39 -4.35
N ILE A 209 18.26 -14.30 -5.53
CA ILE A 209 17.37 -13.18 -5.88
C ILE A 209 16.32 -12.87 -4.82
N ILE A 210 15.70 -13.90 -4.25
CA ILE A 210 14.66 -13.72 -3.23
C ILE A 210 15.24 -13.18 -1.92
N SER A 211 16.40 -13.71 -1.50
CA SER A 211 17.07 -13.23 -0.28
C SER A 211 17.58 -11.80 -0.43
N ASP A 212 18.08 -11.44 -1.62
CA ASP A 212 18.50 -10.08 -1.95
C ASP A 212 17.30 -9.13 -1.95
N ALA A 213 16.19 -9.52 -2.59
CA ALA A 213 14.94 -8.77 -2.58
C ALA A 213 14.42 -8.56 -1.15
N TYR A 214 14.49 -9.59 -0.30
CA TYR A 214 14.08 -9.51 1.11
C TYR A 214 14.93 -8.51 1.90
N ARG A 215 16.27 -8.55 1.74
CA ARG A 215 17.18 -7.59 2.37
C ARG A 215 16.88 -6.15 1.95
N ILE A 216 16.67 -5.92 0.64
CA ILE A 216 16.36 -4.59 0.10
C ILE A 216 15.00 -4.11 0.59
N PHE A 217 13.99 -4.97 0.58
CA PHE A 217 12.66 -4.65 1.08
C PHE A 217 12.69 -4.18 2.54
N HIS A 218 13.37 -4.91 3.41
CA HIS A 218 13.52 -4.54 4.81
C HIS A 218 14.30 -3.25 5.01
N HIS A 219 15.39 -3.06 4.26
CA HIS A 219 16.16 -1.82 4.29
C HIS A 219 15.31 -0.60 3.88
N ASN A 220 14.55 -0.73 2.79
CA ASN A 220 13.65 0.33 2.32
C ASN A 220 12.54 0.65 3.33
N LYS A 221 12.00 -0.38 4.00
CA LYS A 221 11.01 -0.20 5.07
C LYS A 221 11.58 0.58 6.25
N ILE A 222 12.78 0.23 6.71
CA ILE A 222 13.46 0.94 7.81
C ILE A 222 13.70 2.41 7.43
N LYS A 223 14.23 2.65 6.24
CA LYS A 223 14.48 4.01 5.74
C LYS A 223 13.19 4.84 5.65
N ALA A 224 12.10 4.26 5.15
CA ALA A 224 10.82 4.94 5.06
C ALA A 224 10.24 5.29 6.45
N ASP A 225 10.39 4.40 7.43
CA ASP A 225 9.95 4.65 8.80
C ASP A 225 10.80 5.74 9.49
N GLU A 226 12.11 5.79 9.24
CA GLU A 226 12.98 6.87 9.70
C GLU A 226 12.61 8.23 9.09
N GLU A 227 12.32 8.28 7.79
CA GLU A 227 11.88 9.51 7.12
C GLU A 227 10.52 9.99 7.64
N LYS A 228 9.59 9.08 7.93
CA LYS A 228 8.31 9.43 8.57
C LYS A 228 8.52 10.03 9.96
N LYS A 229 9.36 9.43 10.79
CA LYS A 229 9.72 9.97 12.11
C LYS A 229 10.32 11.37 12.01
N LYS A 230 11.27 11.59 11.10
CA LYS A 230 11.85 12.92 10.85
C LYS A 230 10.80 13.94 10.41
N LYS A 231 9.88 13.56 9.50
CA LYS A 231 8.78 14.44 9.06
C LYS A 231 7.81 14.77 10.20
N GLU A 232 7.52 13.82 11.08
CA GLU A 232 6.68 14.05 12.26
C GLU A 232 7.37 14.95 13.29
N GLU A 233 8.67 14.76 13.54
CA GLU A 233 9.46 15.63 14.40
C GLU A 233 9.49 17.08 13.88
N LEU A 234 9.69 17.27 12.58
CA LEU A 234 9.62 18.59 11.94
C LEU A 234 8.23 19.22 12.07
N LYS A 235 7.14 18.45 11.86
CA LYS A 235 5.77 18.93 12.07
C LYS A 235 5.52 19.31 13.53
N ASN A 236 6.05 18.55 14.48
CA ASN A 236 5.90 18.82 15.91
C ASN A 236 6.69 20.06 16.34
N LEU A 237 7.90 20.25 15.81
CA LEU A 237 8.70 21.46 16.01
C LEU A 237 8.01 22.70 15.43
N ALA A 238 7.46 22.61 14.22
CA ALA A 238 6.70 23.70 13.60
C ALA A 238 5.43 24.06 14.39
N LYS A 239 4.70 23.06 14.91
CA LYS A 239 3.55 23.30 15.81
C LYS A 239 3.97 24.00 17.11
N LYS A 240 5.09 23.57 17.73
CA LYS A 240 5.63 24.22 18.93
C LYS A 240 6.08 25.66 18.67
N GLN A 241 6.69 25.94 17.51
CA GLN A 241 7.08 27.30 17.12
C GLN A 241 5.86 28.19 16.90
N LYS A 242 4.83 27.71 16.18
CA LYS A 242 3.57 28.45 16.00
C LYS A 242 2.87 28.77 17.33
N GLN A 243 2.85 27.83 18.27
CA GLN A 243 2.29 28.06 19.61
C GLN A 243 3.09 29.07 20.44
N LYS A 244 4.43 29.11 20.28
CA LYS A 244 5.26 30.13 20.93
C LYS A 244 5.00 31.52 20.32
N GLU A 245 4.85 31.59 19.00
CA GLU A 245 4.59 32.84 18.29
C GLU A 245 3.21 33.43 18.62
N THR A 246 2.16 32.60 18.73
CA THR A 246 0.82 33.07 19.15
C THR A 246 0.82 33.57 20.59
N LYS A 247 1.48 32.84 21.51
CA LYS A 247 1.62 33.30 22.91
C LYS A 247 2.40 34.60 23.00
N LEU A 248 3.45 34.77 22.19
CA LEU A 248 4.22 36.01 22.15
C LEU A 248 3.36 37.18 21.65
N LYS A 249 2.59 36.99 20.56
CA LYS A 249 1.66 38.00 20.02
C LYS A 249 0.61 38.43 21.03
N GLU A 250 -0.01 37.47 21.73
CA GLU A 250 -0.98 37.76 22.80
C GLU A 250 -0.35 38.55 23.96
N THR A 251 0.90 38.23 24.34
CA THR A 251 1.59 38.98 25.40
C THR A 251 1.98 40.39 24.96
N THR A 252 2.38 40.58 23.70
CA THR A 252 2.70 41.92 23.16
C THR A 252 1.46 42.77 22.98
N GLU A 253 0.33 42.20 22.57
CA GLU A 253 -0.94 42.94 22.48
C GLU A 253 -1.43 43.38 23.86
N LYS A 254 -1.36 42.51 24.87
CA LYS A 254 -1.68 42.88 26.26
C LYS A 254 -0.76 43.96 26.81
N ALA A 255 0.54 43.90 26.51
CA ALA A 255 1.50 44.91 26.92
C ALA A 255 1.22 46.27 26.25
N ASN A 256 0.86 46.28 24.96
CA ASN A 256 0.50 47.49 24.24
C ASN A 256 -0.80 48.12 24.75
N LEU A 257 -1.81 47.31 25.10
CA LEU A 257 -3.04 47.80 25.73
C LEU A 257 -2.78 48.44 27.10
N LEU A 258 -1.96 47.80 27.94
CA LEU A 258 -1.54 48.37 29.23
C LEU A 258 -0.74 49.67 29.06
N ALA A 259 0.13 49.76 28.06
CA ALA A 259 0.88 50.98 27.77
C ALA A 259 -0.04 52.13 27.35
N ASN A 260 -1.08 51.86 26.54
CA ASN A 260 -2.07 52.87 26.16
C ASN A 260 -2.92 53.34 27.35
N GLU A 261 -3.32 52.44 28.26
CA GLU A 261 -4.03 52.81 29.50
C GLU A 261 -3.18 53.71 30.41
N ILE A 262 -1.86 53.50 30.46
CA ILE A 262 -0.95 54.36 31.24
C ILE A 262 -0.79 55.75 30.61
N ILE A 263 -0.84 55.85 29.28
CA ILE A 263 -0.74 57.13 28.55
C ILE A 263 -2.03 57.95 28.69
N GLU A 264 -3.21 57.32 28.75
CA GLU A 264 -4.48 58.03 28.96
C GLU A 264 -4.69 58.55 30.40
N VAL A 265 -3.95 58.02 31.40
CA VAL A 265 -4.19 58.32 32.83
C VAL A 265 -3.12 59.22 33.48
N GLY A 266 -2.38 60.04 32.71
CA GLY A 266 -1.48 61.03 33.33
C GLY A 266 -1.17 62.28 32.51
N PRO A 267 -1.08 63.47 33.14
CA PRO A 267 -1.91 64.06 34.18
C PRO A 267 -2.66 65.30 33.64
N THR A 268 -3.97 65.43 33.89
CA THR A 268 -4.64 66.73 33.80
C THR A 268 -4.14 67.63 34.93
N SER A 269 -3.14 68.44 34.64
CA SER A 269 -2.77 69.60 35.45
C SER A 269 -3.93 70.60 35.42
N SER A 270 -4.73 70.62 36.49
CA SER A 270 -5.65 71.71 36.77
C SER A 270 -4.86 72.89 37.33
N GLU A 271 -4.51 73.86 36.48
CA GLU A 271 -4.22 75.23 36.92
C GLU A 271 -5.56 75.94 37.19
N PRO A 272 -5.75 76.57 38.36
CA PRO A 272 -6.81 77.55 38.54
C PRO A 272 -6.25 78.96 38.27
N THR A 273 -6.74 79.60 37.21
CA THR A 273 -6.69 81.05 37.05
C THR A 273 -7.86 81.65 37.84
N GLN A 274 -7.57 82.48 38.84
CA GLN A 274 -8.53 83.49 39.32
C GLN A 274 -7.93 84.87 39.13
N ASN A 275 -8.72 85.69 38.43
CA ASN A 275 -8.53 87.10 38.14
C ASN A 275 -8.85 87.98 39.37
N GLU A 276 -8.29 89.19 39.35
CA GLU A 276 -8.71 90.47 40.00
C GLU A 276 -9.56 90.43 41.27
#